data_AF-A0A497AGI9-F1
#
_entry.id   AF-A0A497AGI9-F1
#
_cell.length_a   1.000
_cell.length_b   1.000
_cell.length_c   1.000
_cell.angle_alpha   90.00
_cell.angle_beta   90.00
_cell.angle_gamma   90.00
#
_symmetry.space_group_name_H-M   'P 1'
#
loop_
_entity.id
_entity.type
_entity.pdbx_description
1 polymer ?
#
loop_
_entity_poly.entity_id
_entity_poly.type
_entity_poly.pdbx_seq_one_letter_code
_entity_poly.pdbx_strand_id
1 'polypeptide(L)'
;ASVAAEIEVLKTPYRAPKANAICERFLGSLRRECLDHFLILSERHLHRVVKEYMQYFNHARPHQGIEQRIPCQPERPEAPPASGKVTSRPVLRGLHHNYFWQATESVGPLTAWMRVMVTQLNGRYTPILCFRYDLR
;
A
#
# COMPACT_ATOMS: atom_id res chain seq x y z
N ALA A 1 31.40 12.88 5.48
CA ALA A 1 30.77 12.53 6.78
C ALA A 1 29.27 12.60 6.58
N SER A 2 28.59 11.45 6.65
CA SER A 2 27.13 11.38 6.50
C SER A 2 26.47 12.09 7.69
N VAL A 3 25.51 12.97 7.42
CA VAL A 3 24.64 13.57 8.43
C VAL A 3 23.90 12.42 9.14
N ALA A 4 24.36 12.05 10.33
CA ALA A 4 23.65 11.11 11.18
C ALA A 4 22.37 11.82 11.63
N ALA A 5 21.22 11.23 11.33
CA ALA A 5 19.94 11.74 11.79
C ALA A 5 19.99 11.93 13.32
N GLU A 6 19.52 13.09 13.81
CA GLU A 6 19.42 13.43 15.23
C GLU A 6 18.37 12.54 15.91
N ILE A 7 18.73 11.28 16.20
CA ILE A 7 17.84 10.28 16.80
C ILE A 7 18.20 10.13 18.28
N GLU A 8 17.27 10.47 19.16
CA GLU A 8 17.38 10.20 20.60
C GLU A 8 16.97 8.74 20.90
N VAL A 9 17.84 8.00 21.59
CA VAL A 9 17.57 6.61 21.98
C VAL A 9 16.86 6.55 23.32
N LEU A 10 15.55 6.30 23.30
CA LEU A 10 14.75 6.10 24.51
C LEU A 10 14.68 4.62 24.88
N LYS A 11 14.95 4.30 26.16
CA LYS A 11 14.82 2.93 26.69
C LYS A 11 13.42 2.70 27.24
N THR A 12 12.87 1.50 27.02
CA THR A 12 11.59 1.11 27.63
C THR A 12 11.73 1.09 29.17
N PRO A 13 10.87 1.81 29.92
CA PRO A 13 10.97 1.89 31.37
C PRO A 13 10.69 0.55 32.06
N TYR A 14 11.31 0.34 33.22
CA TYR A 14 11.13 -0.88 34.01
C TYR A 14 9.67 -1.05 34.45
N ARG A 15 9.12 -2.27 34.30
CA ARG A 15 7.72 -2.62 34.65
C ARG A 15 6.66 -1.73 34.00
N ALA A 16 6.91 -1.24 32.80
CA ALA A 16 5.96 -0.44 32.03
C ALA A 16 5.44 -1.20 30.79
N PRO A 17 4.50 -2.15 30.95
CA PRO A 17 4.01 -2.99 29.84
C PRO A 17 3.38 -2.17 28.71
N LYS A 18 2.85 -0.98 29.01
CA LYS A 18 2.25 -0.10 28.00
C LYS A 18 3.28 0.61 27.13
N ALA A 19 4.54 0.75 27.59
CA ALA A 19 5.55 1.53 26.90
C ALA A 19 5.99 0.92 25.56
N ASN A 20 5.79 -0.40 25.36
CA ASN A 20 6.08 -1.09 24.11
C ASN A 20 4.85 -1.81 23.50
N ALA A 21 3.64 -1.48 23.98
CA ALA A 21 2.43 -2.22 23.64
C ALA A 21 2.12 -2.27 22.14
N ILE A 22 2.54 -1.26 21.36
CA ILE A 22 2.33 -1.23 19.91
C ILE A 22 3.20 -2.29 19.21
N CYS A 23 4.51 -2.33 19.54
CA CYS A 23 5.41 -3.33 19.00
C CYS A 23 5.01 -4.74 19.42
N GLU A 24 4.63 -4.92 20.69
CA GLU A 24 4.17 -6.22 21.20
C GLU A 24 2.90 -6.70 20.50
N ARG A 25 1.93 -5.79 20.27
CA ARG A 25 0.73 -6.09 19.49
C ARG A 25 1.08 -6.53 18.08
N PHE A 26 2.01 -5.83 17.40
CA PHE A 26 2.49 -6.22 16.08
C PHE A 26 3.13 -7.62 16.09
N LEU A 27 4.04 -7.89 17.02
CA LEU A 27 4.71 -9.18 17.13
C LEU A 27 3.73 -10.32 17.40
N GLY A 28 2.70 -10.08 18.23
CA GLY A 28 1.62 -11.04 18.46
C GLY A 28 0.82 -11.35 17.19
N SER A 29 0.60 -10.37 16.32
CA SER A 29 0.01 -10.59 14.99
C SER A 29 0.95 -11.35 14.06
N LEU A 30 2.22 -10.94 13.94
CA LEU A 30 3.21 -11.65 13.13
C LEU A 30 3.33 -13.13 13.51
N ARG A 31 3.30 -13.43 14.82
CA ARG A 31 3.38 -14.80 15.30
C ARG A 31 2.15 -15.62 14.89
N ARG A 32 0.96 -15.18 15.29
CA ARG A 32 -0.31 -15.91 15.10
C ARG A 32 -0.74 -16.00 13.64
N GLU A 33 -0.41 -15.01 12.83
CA GLU A 33 -0.87 -14.92 11.44
C GLU A 33 0.18 -15.42 10.45
N CYS A 34 1.43 -15.60 10.86
CA CYS A 34 2.51 -16.01 9.97
C CYS A 34 3.40 -17.07 10.62
N LEU A 35 4.18 -16.73 11.65
CA LEU A 35 5.27 -17.61 12.09
C LEU A 35 4.82 -18.94 12.69
N ASP A 36 3.62 -19.02 13.29
CA ASP A 36 3.07 -20.28 13.79
C ASP A 36 2.68 -21.26 12.65
N HIS A 37 2.69 -20.81 11.39
CA HIS A 37 2.37 -21.61 10.20
C HIS A 37 3.60 -22.01 9.36
N PHE A 38 4.81 -21.52 9.70
CA PHE A 38 6.01 -21.78 8.92
C PHE A 38 7.06 -22.58 9.70
N LEU A 39 7.60 -23.61 9.05
CA LEU A 39 8.86 -24.22 9.49
C LEU A 39 10.04 -23.38 9.00
N ILE A 40 10.64 -22.63 9.92
CA ILE A 40 11.77 -21.75 9.62
C ILE A 40 13.08 -22.53 9.63
N LEU A 41 13.68 -22.68 8.45
CA LEU A 41 14.88 -23.50 8.22
C LEU A 41 16.20 -22.71 8.32
N SER A 42 16.14 -21.37 8.27
CA SER A 42 17.32 -20.50 8.38
C SER A 42 16.90 -19.06 8.67
N GLU A 43 17.86 -18.26 9.14
CA GLU A 43 17.68 -16.81 9.32
C GLU A 43 17.29 -16.11 8.01
N ARG A 44 17.92 -16.48 6.89
CA ARG A 44 17.57 -15.93 5.57
C ARG A 44 16.13 -16.28 5.18
N HIS A 45 15.66 -17.47 5.55
CA HIS A 45 14.25 -17.83 5.33
C HIS A 45 13.33 -16.96 6.20
N LEU A 46 13.64 -16.81 7.48
CA LEU A 46 12.89 -15.93 8.39
C LEU A 46 12.80 -14.50 7.86
N HIS A 47 13.92 -13.92 7.43
CA HIS A 47 13.96 -12.56 6.89
C HIS A 47 13.05 -12.38 5.67
N ARG A 48 13.02 -13.35 4.76
CA ARG A 48 12.12 -13.30 3.60
C ARG A 48 10.65 -13.36 4.02
N VAL A 49 10.32 -14.30 4.91
CA VAL A 49 8.94 -14.50 5.40
C VAL A 49 8.45 -13.27 6.16
N VAL A 50 9.24 -12.73 7.09
CA VAL A 50 8.89 -11.52 7.84
C VAL A 50 8.79 -10.31 6.91
N LYS A 51 9.70 -10.16 5.93
CA LYS A 51 9.63 -9.06 4.96
C LYS A 51 8.34 -9.11 4.13
N GLU A 52 7.97 -10.29 3.64
CA GLU A 52 6.71 -10.47 2.90
C GLU A 52 5.50 -10.19 3.78
N TYR A 53 5.50 -10.67 5.03
CA TYR A 53 4.45 -10.36 6.00
C TYR A 53 4.34 -8.85 6.29
N MET A 54 5.46 -8.14 6.45
CA MET A 54 5.44 -6.69 6.68
C MET A 54 4.84 -5.93 5.49
N GLN A 55 5.17 -6.35 4.27
CA GLN A 55 4.56 -5.77 3.06
C GLN A 55 3.05 -5.99 3.05
N TYR A 56 2.60 -7.20 3.40
CA TYR A 56 1.18 -7.50 3.54
C TYR A 56 0.51 -6.65 4.63
N PHE A 57 1.09 -6.63 5.82
CA PHE A 57 0.56 -5.95 7.00
C PHE A 57 0.35 -4.44 6.73
N ASN A 58 1.30 -3.79 6.07
CA ASN A 58 1.24 -2.35 5.82
C ASN A 58 0.42 -1.97 4.57
N HIS A 59 0.43 -2.79 3.51
CA HIS A 59 -0.12 -2.40 2.20
C HIS A 59 -1.38 -3.16 1.79
N ALA A 60 -1.84 -4.16 2.55
CA ALA A 60 -2.94 -5.02 2.11
C ALA A 60 -3.88 -5.45 3.23
N ARG A 61 -3.36 -5.68 4.45
CA ARG A 61 -4.15 -6.15 5.58
C ARG A 61 -5.06 -5.05 6.11
N PRO A 62 -6.40 -5.23 6.16
CA PRO A 62 -7.29 -4.30 6.84
C PRO A 62 -7.05 -4.30 8.35
N HIS A 63 -7.07 -3.12 8.98
CA HIS A 63 -6.87 -2.99 10.42
C HIS A 63 -8.10 -2.41 11.11
N GLN A 64 -8.66 -3.16 12.05
CA GLN A 64 -9.87 -2.75 12.78
C GLN A 64 -9.66 -1.44 13.55
N GLY A 65 -8.45 -1.17 14.04
CA GLY A 65 -8.11 0.05 14.78
C GLY A 65 -8.07 1.33 13.94
N ILE A 66 -8.15 1.21 12.61
CA ILE A 66 -8.19 2.34 11.67
C ILE A 66 -9.33 2.15 10.65
N GLU A 67 -10.52 1.76 11.13
CA GLU A 67 -11.73 1.64 10.29
C GLU A 67 -11.57 0.68 9.10
N GLN A 68 -10.86 -0.44 9.28
CA GLN A 68 -10.54 -1.39 8.20
C GLN A 68 -9.68 -0.80 7.07
N ARG A 69 -9.07 0.36 7.29
CA ARG A 69 -8.07 0.91 6.36
C ARG A 69 -6.76 0.14 6.47
N ILE A 70 -5.90 0.37 5.48
CA ILE A 70 -4.51 -0.12 5.46
C ILE A 70 -3.57 1.04 5.83
N PRO A 71 -2.48 0.84 6.58
CA PRO A 71 -1.61 1.92 7.05
C PRO A 71 -0.96 2.71 5.92
N CYS A 72 -0.49 2.01 4.89
CA CYS A 72 0.09 2.62 3.70
C CYS A 72 -0.95 2.63 2.57
N GLN A 73 -2.00 3.45 2.74
CA GLN A 73 -3.04 3.60 1.72
C GLN A 73 -2.42 4.09 0.40
N PRO A 74 -2.65 3.40 -0.72
CA PRO A 74 -2.39 3.99 -2.02
C PRO A 74 -3.40 5.11 -2.27
N GLU A 75 -3.03 6.10 -3.08
CA GLU A 75 -3.95 7.09 -3.64
C GLU A 75 -4.99 6.36 -4.51
N ARG A 76 -6.06 5.84 -3.89
CA ARG A 76 -7.13 5.11 -4.57
C ARG A 76 -8.36 6.00 -4.68
N PRO A 77 -9.10 5.95 -5.81
CA PRO A 77 -10.44 6.53 -5.88
C PRO A 77 -11.32 5.97 -4.76
N GLU A 78 -12.08 6.84 -4.08
CA GLU A 78 -12.88 6.52 -2.89
C GLU A 78 -13.98 5.47 -3.15
N ALA A 79 -14.38 5.27 -4.40
CA ALA A 79 -15.43 4.35 -4.79
C ALA A 79 -14.90 3.14 -5.58
N PRO A 80 -15.39 1.92 -5.30
CA PRO A 80 -15.13 0.77 -6.15
C PRO A 80 -15.66 1.04 -7.58
N PRO A 81 -14.94 0.60 -8.63
CA PRO A 81 -15.40 0.76 -10.01
C PRO A 81 -16.75 0.06 -10.21
N ALA A 82 -17.68 0.72 -10.91
CA ALA A 82 -19.06 0.25 -11.11
C ALA A 82 -19.18 -1.13 -11.77
N SER A 83 -18.15 -1.58 -12.49
CA SER A 83 -18.10 -2.87 -13.19
C SER A 83 -16.75 -3.60 -13.05
N GLY A 84 -15.95 -3.26 -12.04
CA GLY A 84 -14.61 -3.83 -11.91
C GLY A 84 -14.62 -5.31 -11.54
N LYS A 85 -13.65 -6.06 -12.04
CA LYS A 85 -13.44 -7.46 -11.65
C LYS A 85 -12.58 -7.52 -10.38
N VAL A 86 -13.03 -8.27 -9.36
CA VAL A 86 -12.20 -8.55 -8.17
C VAL A 86 -11.13 -9.58 -8.55
N THR A 87 -9.88 -9.27 -8.24
CA THR A 87 -8.74 -10.19 -8.40
C THR A 87 -8.13 -10.49 -7.04
N SER A 88 -7.63 -11.72 -6.89
CA SER A 88 -6.92 -12.18 -5.70
C SER A 88 -5.44 -12.38 -6.00
N ARG A 89 -4.57 -11.94 -5.09
CA ARG A 89 -3.13 -12.21 -5.14
C ARG A 89 -2.74 -12.99 -3.89
N PRO A 90 -2.16 -14.20 -4.03
CA PRO A 90 -1.69 -14.96 -2.88
C PRO A 90 -0.49 -14.25 -2.23
N VAL A 91 -0.41 -14.38 -0.91
CA VAL A 91 0.65 -13.83 -0.07
C VAL A 91 1.09 -14.89 0.93
N LEU A 92 2.39 -14.93 1.26
CA LEU A 92 2.99 -15.91 2.15
C LEU A 92 2.67 -17.34 1.68
N ARG A 93 2.98 -17.61 0.40
CA ARG A 93 2.70 -18.88 -0.28
C ARG A 93 1.22 -19.30 -0.24
N GLY A 94 0.31 -18.33 -0.17
CA GLY A 94 -1.14 -18.57 -0.16
C GLY A 94 -1.75 -18.67 1.24
N LEU A 95 -0.95 -18.50 2.31
CA LEU A 95 -1.48 -18.38 3.67
C LEU A 95 -2.45 -17.21 3.80
N HIS A 96 -2.16 -16.11 3.10
CA HIS A 96 -3.03 -14.93 3.01
C HIS A 96 -3.37 -14.62 1.56
N HIS A 97 -4.44 -13.87 1.36
CA HIS A 97 -4.85 -13.37 0.05
C HIS A 97 -5.14 -11.87 0.14
N ASN A 98 -4.63 -11.12 -0.84
CA ASN A 98 -4.96 -9.71 -1.02
C ASN A 98 -5.96 -9.58 -2.18
N TYR A 99 -7.09 -8.93 -1.92
CA TYR A 99 -8.15 -8.73 -2.89
C TYR A 99 -8.20 -7.28 -3.34
N PHE A 100 -8.24 -7.06 -4.65
CA PHE A 100 -8.34 -5.73 -5.22
C PHE A 100 -9.18 -5.73 -6.50
N TRP A 101 -9.92 -4.65 -6.71
CA TRP A 101 -10.52 -4.35 -8.00
C TRP A 101 -9.43 -4.15 -9.04
N GLN A 102 -9.50 -4.92 -10.12
CA GLN A 102 -8.73 -4.67 -11.33
C GLN A 102 -9.25 -3.37 -11.94
N ALA A 103 -8.34 -2.48 -12.36
CA ALA A 103 -8.74 -1.36 -13.18
C ALA A 103 -9.41 -1.93 -14.43
N THR A 104 -10.64 -1.52 -14.71
CA THR A 104 -11.25 -1.77 -16.00
C THR A 104 -10.32 -1.14 -17.02
N GLU A 105 -9.71 -1.94 -17.90
CA GLU A 105 -9.14 -1.38 -19.13
C GLU A 105 -10.26 -0.58 -19.77
N SER A 106 -10.04 0.73 -19.94
CA SER A 106 -10.93 1.50 -20.77
C SER A 106 -10.79 0.90 -22.16
N VAL A 107 -11.74 0.07 -22.57
CA VAL A 107 -11.94 -0.25 -23.99
C VAL A 107 -12.52 1.01 -24.62
N GLY A 108 -11.71 2.05 -24.71
CA GLY A 108 -11.90 3.17 -25.60
C GLY A 108 -11.05 2.91 -26.86
N PRO A 109 -11.53 3.26 -28.06
CA PRO A 109 -10.74 3.07 -29.27
C PRO A 109 -9.38 3.77 -29.13
N LEU A 110 -8.32 3.16 -29.67
CA LEU A 110 -6.89 3.54 -29.58
C LEU A 110 -6.54 4.95 -30.14
N THR A 111 -7.48 5.88 -30.24
CA THR A 111 -7.33 7.20 -30.89
C THR A 111 -7.64 8.39 -29.99
N ALA A 112 -7.57 8.25 -28.66
CA ALA A 112 -7.62 9.39 -27.73
C ALA A 112 -6.28 9.54 -27.00
N TRP A 113 -5.27 10.06 -27.70
CA TRP A 113 -4.06 10.55 -27.05
C TRP A 113 -4.39 11.86 -26.34
N MET A 114 -4.38 11.85 -25.01
CA MET A 114 -4.47 13.06 -24.20
C MET A 114 -3.13 13.80 -24.30
N ARG A 115 -2.98 14.66 -25.31
CA ARG A 115 -1.83 15.56 -25.44
C ARG A 115 -2.15 16.86 -24.71
N VAL A 116 -1.62 17.03 -23.50
CA VAL A 116 -1.67 18.32 -22.81
C VAL A 116 -0.76 19.29 -23.58
N MET A 117 -1.35 20.13 -24.42
CA MET A 117 -0.65 21.25 -25.03
C MET A 117 -0.68 22.42 -24.03
N VAL A 118 0.49 22.81 -23.54
CA VAL A 118 0.66 24.00 -22.69
C VAL A 118 1.05 25.15 -23.61
N THR A 119 0.14 26.07 -23.89
CA THR A 119 0.46 27.29 -24.65
C THR A 119 0.84 28.40 -23.67
N GLN A 120 2.05 28.94 -23.82
CA GLN A 120 2.51 30.08 -23.00
C GLN A 120 1.95 31.38 -23.57
N LEU A 121 1.11 32.08 -22.81
CA LEU A 121 0.72 33.47 -23.08
C LEU A 121 1.02 34.29 -21.83
N ASN A 122 1.89 35.30 -21.97
CA ASN A 122 2.22 36.30 -20.95
C ASN A 122 2.67 35.73 -19.59
N GLY A 123 3.51 34.68 -19.60
CA GLY A 123 4.26 34.26 -18.40
C GLY A 123 3.45 33.60 -17.28
N ARG A 124 2.17 33.25 -17.50
CA ARG A 124 1.36 32.50 -16.54
C ARG A 124 0.77 31.26 -17.20
N TYR A 125 0.98 30.10 -16.58
CA TYR A 125 0.42 28.82 -17.02
C TYR A 125 -1.02 28.69 -16.53
N THR A 126 -2.00 28.86 -17.42
CA THR A 126 -3.41 28.54 -17.14
C THR A 126 -3.82 27.30 -17.94
N PRO A 127 -4.24 26.20 -17.31
CA PRO A 127 -4.77 25.05 -18.03
C PRO A 127 -6.19 25.38 -18.50
N ILE A 128 -6.36 25.61 -19.81
CA ILE A 128 -7.68 25.67 -20.43
C ILE A 128 -8.00 24.25 -20.93
N LEU A 129 -9.00 23.61 -20.30
CA LEU A 129 -9.46 22.29 -20.67
C LEU A 129 -10.34 22.40 -21.94
N CYS A 130 -9.75 22.31 -23.12
CA CYS A 130 -10.51 22.24 -24.38
C CYS A 130 -10.80 20.78 -24.74
N PHE A 131 -12.05 20.34 -24.54
CA PHE A 131 -12.55 19.11 -25.13
C PHE A 131 -12.99 19.39 -26.56
N ARG A 132 -12.26 18.86 -27.55
CA ARG A 132 -12.73 18.81 -28.94
C ARG A 132 -13.19 17.40 -29.21
N TYR A 133 -14.50 17.20 -29.34
CA TYR A 133 -15.06 15.97 -29.88
C TYR A 133 -15.04 16.09 -31.41
N ASP A 134 -14.32 15.21 -32.09
CA ASP A 134 -14.43 15.06 -33.54
C ASP A 134 -15.57 14.08 -33.81
N LEU A 135 -16.71 14.60 -34.26
CA LEU A 135 -17.82 13.79 -34.78
C LEU A 135 -17.56 13.58 -36.26
N ARG A 136 -17.04 12.40 -36.61
CA ARG A 136 -17.25 11.81 -37.92
C ARG A 136 -18.00 10.51 -37.77
#